data_AF-A0A6I3MNN4-F1
#
_entry.id   AF-A0A6I3MNN4-F1
#
_cell.length_a   1.000
_cell.length_b   1.000
_cell.length_c   1.000
_cell.angle_alpha   90.00
_cell.angle_beta   90.00
_cell.angle_gamma   90.00
#
_symmetry.space_group_name_H-M   'P 1'
#
loop_
_entity.id
_entity.type
_entity.pdbx_description
1 polymer ?
#
loop_
_entity_poly.entity_id
_entity_poly.type
_entity_poly.pdbx_seq_one_letter_code
_entity_poly.pdbx_strand_id
1 'polypeptide(L)'
;MSLGKKEFIVADLIRKELLIGELSIEENAFLQEWLSAPENQEYYQKVIDFETLKSKEAFYSAINTDIAFERVREKINKNNTPVVPLFRYKHLLKYAAVFLVLLGITATFLFTIDEEGQKEVVVNSISPKYNNPTLILADGTVVSLEPKREKIVSKNGVISNVNQVLVYDTKALQGTTSTGDNTLIVPVGGIYAVNLSDGTKVWLNSKSSLRYPVEFSGDTRTVTLEGEAYFEVTKNPHSPFTVKTKSGNVTVLGTHFNVSSYIEDQVFAATLAEGKVKVSNNANVSDKTDVFLVPGQQARINNKTDGIIRVAEVDPAAYTAWKDGKFYFENEDLKSILTKMARWYNFNVKFESKSLEQVKFTGIVLKEEPIDHLLDIISKTSNINYKITKVNHVYEVTVSK
;
A
#
# COMPACT_ATOMS: atom_id res chain seq x y z
N MET A 1 -20.13 -28.42 1.19
CA MET A 1 -19.96 -26.96 1.08
C MET A 1 -20.75 -26.35 2.24
N SER A 2 -20.17 -25.45 3.05
CA SER A 2 -20.92 -24.81 4.13
C SER A 2 -22.02 -23.92 3.56
N LEU A 3 -23.17 -23.81 4.24
CA LEU A 3 -24.35 -23.05 3.78
C LEU A 3 -23.96 -21.62 3.33
N GLY A 4 -23.17 -20.92 4.14
CA GLY A 4 -22.72 -19.56 3.83
C GLY A 4 -21.76 -19.42 2.63
N LYS A 5 -21.03 -20.48 2.25
CA LYS A 5 -20.18 -20.46 1.04
C LYS A 5 -21.01 -20.57 -0.24
N LYS A 6 -22.18 -21.23 -0.18
CA LYS A 6 -23.10 -21.36 -1.32
C LYS A 6 -23.87 -20.06 -1.54
N GLU A 7 -24.32 -19.42 -0.47
CA GLU A 7 -25.04 -18.13 -0.50
C GLU A 7 -24.17 -16.99 -1.08
N PHE A 8 -22.88 -16.95 -0.74
CA PHE A 8 -21.95 -15.95 -1.26
C PHE A 8 -21.71 -16.07 -2.78
N ILE A 9 -21.60 -17.30 -3.29
CA ILE A 9 -21.41 -17.55 -4.72
C ILE A 9 -22.65 -17.13 -5.51
N VAL A 10 -23.84 -17.44 -5.00
CA VAL A 10 -25.10 -17.02 -5.63
C VAL A 10 -25.20 -15.49 -5.69
N ALA A 11 -24.86 -14.79 -4.61
CA ALA A 11 -24.90 -13.33 -4.57
C ALA A 11 -23.95 -12.70 -5.61
N ASP A 12 -22.75 -13.26 -5.80
CA ASP A 12 -21.82 -12.78 -6.82
C ASP A 12 -22.31 -13.06 -8.25
N LEU A 13 -22.96 -14.20 -8.49
CA LEU A 13 -23.56 -14.53 -9.79
C LEU A 13 -24.72 -13.59 -10.15
N ILE A 14 -25.62 -13.29 -9.22
CA ILE A 14 -26.73 -12.34 -9.43
C ILE A 14 -26.16 -10.94 -9.74
N ARG A 15 -25.14 -10.50 -8.99
CA ARG A 15 -24.46 -9.22 -9.23
C ARG A 15 -23.79 -9.17 -10.62
N LYS A 16 -23.11 -10.26 -11.01
CA LYS A 16 -22.42 -10.38 -12.31
C LYS A 16 -23.42 -10.33 -13.48
N GLU A 17 -24.55 -11.03 -13.36
CA GLU A 17 -25.64 -10.97 -14.33
C GLU A 17 -26.19 -9.55 -14.50
N LEU A 18 -26.42 -8.83 -13.40
CA LEU A 18 -27.03 -7.48 -13.41
C LEU A 18 -26.10 -6.39 -13.93
N LEU A 19 -24.79 -6.47 -13.68
CA LEU A 19 -23.84 -5.41 -14.04
C LEU A 19 -23.12 -5.64 -15.36
N ILE A 20 -22.90 -6.91 -15.74
CA ILE A 20 -22.04 -7.28 -16.86
C ILE A 20 -22.85 -7.93 -17.99
N GLY A 21 -24.02 -8.51 -17.68
CA GLY A 21 -24.94 -9.08 -18.68
C GLY A 21 -24.48 -10.42 -19.28
N GLU A 22 -23.34 -10.95 -18.87
CA GLU A 22 -22.78 -12.20 -19.38
C GLU A 22 -22.32 -13.11 -18.24
N LEU A 23 -22.93 -14.30 -18.16
CA LEU A 23 -22.50 -15.41 -17.30
C LEU A 23 -21.90 -16.52 -18.18
N SER A 24 -20.85 -17.18 -17.69
CA SER A 24 -20.37 -18.40 -18.36
C SER A 24 -21.41 -19.52 -18.26
N ILE A 25 -21.29 -20.53 -19.12
CA ILE A 25 -22.27 -21.64 -19.20
C ILE A 25 -22.41 -22.36 -17.85
N GLU A 26 -21.30 -22.58 -17.14
CA GLU A 26 -21.27 -23.24 -15.84
C GLU A 26 -21.88 -22.36 -14.72
N GLU A 27 -21.59 -21.07 -14.75
CA GLU A 27 -22.14 -20.08 -13.80
C GLU A 27 -23.66 -19.90 -13.98
N ASN A 28 -24.12 -19.84 -15.22
CA ASN A 28 -25.55 -19.79 -15.52
C ASN A 28 -26.25 -21.08 -15.08
N ALA A 29 -25.67 -22.25 -15.36
CA ALA A 29 -26.23 -23.53 -14.92
C ALA A 29 -26.36 -23.59 -13.38
N PHE A 30 -25.36 -23.11 -12.65
CA PHE A 30 -25.39 -23.05 -11.18
C PHE A 30 -26.44 -22.06 -10.65
N LEU A 31 -26.58 -20.89 -11.29
CA LEU A 31 -27.60 -19.91 -10.91
C LEU A 31 -29.01 -20.46 -11.19
N GLN A 32 -29.24 -21.10 -12.34
CA GLN A 32 -30.51 -21.74 -12.67
C GLN A 32 -30.84 -22.91 -11.74
N GLU A 33 -29.85 -23.71 -11.33
CA GLU A 33 -30.02 -24.76 -10.33
C GLU A 33 -30.46 -24.16 -8.98
N TRP A 34 -29.88 -23.04 -8.56
CA TRP A 34 -30.28 -22.35 -7.34
C TRP A 34 -31.69 -21.72 -7.43
N LEU A 35 -32.05 -21.17 -8.59
CA LEU A 35 -33.38 -20.62 -8.89
C LEU A 35 -34.47 -21.69 -9.07
N SER A 36 -34.13 -22.98 -9.02
CA SER A 36 -35.13 -24.06 -9.10
C SER A 36 -36.00 -24.17 -7.84
N ALA A 37 -35.57 -23.57 -6.71
CA ALA A 37 -36.35 -23.50 -5.49
C ALA A 37 -37.25 -22.26 -5.46
N PRO A 38 -38.56 -22.38 -5.14
CA PRO A 38 -39.51 -21.25 -5.14
C PRO A 38 -39.11 -20.09 -4.21
N GLU A 39 -38.53 -20.40 -3.05
CA GLU A 39 -38.06 -19.42 -2.07
C GLU A 39 -36.91 -18.53 -2.61
N ASN A 40 -36.05 -19.13 -3.46
CA ASN A 40 -34.92 -18.44 -4.08
C ASN A 40 -35.36 -17.54 -5.24
N GLN A 41 -36.43 -17.90 -5.95
CA GLN A 41 -37.04 -17.05 -6.98
C GLN A 41 -37.64 -15.78 -6.37
N GLU A 42 -38.33 -15.91 -5.23
CA GLU A 42 -38.88 -14.74 -4.53
C GLU A 42 -37.76 -13.82 -4.01
N TYR A 43 -36.66 -14.40 -3.52
CA TYR A 43 -35.47 -13.64 -3.12
C TYR A 43 -34.80 -12.93 -4.30
N TYR A 44 -34.59 -13.65 -5.41
CA TYR A 44 -34.02 -13.09 -6.64
C TYR A 44 -34.86 -11.92 -7.18
N GLN A 45 -36.18 -12.06 -7.21
CA GLN A 45 -37.08 -10.99 -7.65
C GLN A 45 -37.02 -9.77 -6.73
N LYS A 46 -36.92 -9.96 -5.40
CA LYS A 46 -36.72 -8.85 -4.46
C LYS A 46 -35.40 -8.11 -4.69
N VAL A 47 -34.33 -8.81 -5.03
CA VAL A 47 -33.00 -8.21 -5.29
C VAL A 47 -33.01 -7.41 -6.59
N ILE A 48 -33.68 -7.91 -7.64
CA ILE A 48 -33.82 -7.20 -8.92
C ILE A 48 -34.77 -6.00 -8.81
N ASP A 49 -35.89 -6.13 -8.10
CA ASP A 49 -36.84 -5.04 -7.85
C ASP A 49 -36.25 -3.94 -6.95
N PHE A 50 -35.41 -4.30 -5.97
CA PHE A 50 -34.79 -3.34 -5.05
C PHE A 50 -33.80 -2.39 -5.75
N GLU A 51 -33.05 -2.89 -6.73
CA GLU A 51 -32.10 -2.07 -7.52
C GLU A 51 -32.80 -1.31 -8.66
N THR A 52 -33.93 -1.80 -9.18
CA THR A 52 -34.71 -1.07 -10.20
C THR A 52 -35.56 0.08 -9.61
N LEU A 53 -35.83 0.08 -8.30
CA LEU A 53 -36.71 1.08 -7.65
C LEU A 53 -36.01 2.32 -7.04
N LYS A 54 -34.68 2.48 -7.10
CA LYS A 54 -33.99 3.68 -6.55
C LYS A 54 -32.90 4.27 -7.46
N SER A 55 -33.34 4.77 -8.60
CA SER A 55 -33.23 6.20 -8.94
C SER A 55 -31.87 6.90 -8.78
N LYS A 56 -30.90 6.57 -9.64
CA LYS A 56 -29.80 7.51 -9.98
C LYS A 56 -30.34 8.80 -10.64
N GLU A 57 -31.49 8.78 -11.31
CA GLU A 57 -32.07 9.94 -12.00
C GLU A 57 -32.77 10.97 -11.10
N ALA A 58 -33.35 10.54 -9.96
CA ALA A 58 -34.08 11.44 -9.06
C ALA A 58 -33.17 12.25 -8.12
N PHE A 59 -31.95 11.78 -7.87
CA PHE A 59 -31.00 12.46 -6.98
C PHE A 59 -30.24 13.61 -7.67
N TYR A 60 -29.88 13.45 -8.96
CA TYR A 60 -29.18 14.49 -9.71
C TYR A 60 -30.09 15.60 -10.24
N SER A 61 -31.40 15.36 -10.36
CA SER A 61 -32.38 16.36 -10.83
C SER A 61 -32.93 17.27 -9.72
N ALA A 62 -32.56 17.06 -8.45
CA ALA A 62 -33.11 17.80 -7.31
C ALA A 62 -32.25 19.00 -6.82
N ILE A 63 -31.10 19.29 -7.45
CA ILE A 63 -30.27 20.46 -7.09
C ILE A 63 -30.57 21.61 -8.05
N ASN A 64 -31.44 22.52 -7.59
CA ASN A 64 -31.78 23.75 -8.30
C ASN A 64 -30.73 24.84 -7.97
N THR A 65 -29.76 25.03 -8.86
CA THR A 65 -28.66 26.01 -8.73
C THR A 65 -29.10 27.47 -8.90
N ASP A 66 -30.31 27.73 -9.39
CA ASP A 66 -30.78 29.09 -9.66
C ASP A 66 -31.27 29.82 -8.39
N ILE A 67 -31.71 29.07 -7.36
CA ILE A 67 -32.19 29.65 -6.08
C ILE A 67 -31.03 30.19 -5.22
N ALA A 68 -29.80 29.72 -5.45
CA ALA A 68 -28.62 30.16 -4.71
C ALA A 68 -28.09 31.53 -5.19
N PHE A 69 -28.29 31.88 -6.46
CA PHE A 69 -27.75 33.11 -7.06
C PHE A 69 -28.60 34.36 -6.77
N GLU A 70 -29.93 34.20 -6.63
CA GLU A 70 -30.85 35.32 -6.37
C GLU A 70 -30.75 35.89 -4.94
N ARG A 71 -30.33 35.10 -3.95
CA ARG A 71 -30.13 35.58 -2.55
C ARG A 71 -28.94 36.53 -2.38
N VAL A 72 -28.00 36.53 -3.34
CA VAL A 72 -26.84 37.43 -3.35
C VAL A 72 -27.20 38.77 -3.99
N ARG A 73 -28.15 38.78 -4.94
CA ARG A 73 -28.57 39.98 -5.68
C ARG A 73 -29.44 40.93 -4.84
N GLU A 74 -30.26 40.40 -3.94
CA GLU A 74 -31.10 41.21 -3.05
C GLU A 74 -30.33 41.97 -1.96
N LYS A 75 -29.09 41.60 -1.66
CA LYS A 75 -28.27 42.27 -0.63
C LYS A 75 -27.42 43.43 -1.14
N ILE A 76 -27.44 43.73 -2.44
CA ILE A 76 -26.61 44.78 -3.05
C ILE A 76 -27.41 46.06 -3.39
N ASN A 77 -28.74 46.03 -3.40
CA ASN A 77 -29.56 47.21 -3.71
C ASN A 77 -30.52 47.61 -2.58
N LYS A 78 -29.98 48.21 -1.51
CA LYS A 78 -30.72 49.14 -0.65
C LYS A 78 -29.76 49.94 0.22
N ASN A 79 -29.64 51.24 -0.04
CA ASN A 79 -29.99 52.29 0.94
C ASN A 79 -29.78 53.68 0.35
N ASN A 80 -30.90 54.40 0.22
CA ASN A 80 -30.94 55.86 0.21
C ASN A 80 -30.49 56.37 1.58
N THR A 81 -29.50 57.26 1.63
CA THR A 81 -29.15 58.00 2.85
C THR A 81 -29.15 59.52 2.58
N PRO A 82 -29.54 60.34 3.59
CA PRO A 82 -29.74 61.78 3.42
C PRO A 82 -28.40 62.54 3.39
N VAL A 83 -28.33 63.56 2.53
CA VAL A 83 -27.18 64.44 2.39
C VAL A 83 -27.12 65.48 3.52
N VAL A 84 -26.01 65.51 4.27
CA VAL A 84 -25.65 66.58 5.21
C VAL A 84 -24.47 67.40 4.64
N PRO A 85 -24.44 68.74 4.82
CA PRO A 85 -23.44 69.57 4.15
C PRO A 85 -22.07 69.49 4.85
N LEU A 86 -21.11 68.86 4.17
CA LEU A 86 -19.69 68.77 4.52
C LEU A 86 -18.96 70.09 4.17
N PHE A 87 -19.06 71.11 5.00
CA PHE A 87 -18.32 72.37 4.76
C PHE A 87 -17.43 72.88 5.89
N ARG A 88 -17.14 72.08 6.93
CA ARG A 88 -16.28 72.55 8.04
C ARG A 88 -14.95 71.83 8.28
N TYR A 89 -14.57 70.81 7.50
CA TYR A 89 -13.33 70.05 7.73
C TYR A 89 -12.49 69.77 6.46
N LYS A 90 -12.43 70.74 5.53
CA LYS A 90 -11.69 70.60 4.25
C LYS A 90 -10.18 70.32 4.41
N HIS A 91 -9.58 70.63 5.55
CA HIS A 91 -8.15 70.39 5.79
C HIS A 91 -7.83 69.00 6.35
N LEU A 92 -8.79 68.32 7.01
CA LEU A 92 -8.59 66.97 7.57
C LEU A 92 -8.88 65.86 6.55
N LEU A 93 -9.75 66.11 5.57
CA LEU A 93 -10.06 65.17 4.49
C LEU A 93 -8.84 64.81 3.61
N LYS A 94 -7.82 65.67 3.55
CA LYS A 94 -6.59 65.41 2.80
C LYS A 94 -5.79 64.22 3.35
N TYR A 95 -5.84 64.01 4.66
CA TYR A 95 -5.15 62.90 5.32
C TYR A 95 -5.97 61.62 5.35
N ALA A 96 -7.31 61.72 5.31
CA ALA A 96 -8.20 60.58 5.27
C ALA A 96 -8.01 59.72 4.00
N ALA A 97 -7.72 60.34 2.85
CA ALA A 97 -7.43 59.61 1.61
C ALA A 97 -6.16 58.74 1.73
N VAL A 98 -5.10 59.25 2.37
CA VAL A 98 -3.87 58.50 2.60
C VAL A 98 -4.10 57.34 3.56
N PHE A 99 -4.90 57.56 4.61
CA PHE A 99 -5.26 56.51 5.56
C PHE A 99 -6.15 55.43 4.94
N LEU A 100 -7.11 55.81 4.08
CA LEU A 100 -7.96 54.86 3.35
C LEU A 100 -7.20 54.09 2.27
N VAL A 101 -6.21 54.71 1.63
CA VAL A 101 -5.32 54.01 0.70
C VAL A 101 -4.40 53.06 1.46
N LEU A 102 -3.83 53.48 2.60
CA LEU A 102 -3.01 52.60 3.45
C LEU A 102 -3.83 51.45 4.03
N LEU A 103 -5.04 51.71 4.55
CA LEU A 103 -5.98 50.69 5.01
C LEU A 103 -6.46 49.80 3.87
N GLY A 104 -6.65 50.36 2.68
CA GLY A 104 -7.00 49.62 1.48
C GLY A 104 -5.87 48.69 1.04
N ILE A 105 -4.62 49.17 1.06
CA ILE A 105 -3.42 48.39 0.74
C ILE A 105 -3.13 47.36 1.82
N THR A 106 -3.28 47.69 3.12
CA THR A 106 -3.12 46.69 4.19
C THR A 106 -4.26 45.70 4.20
N ALA A 107 -5.50 46.11 3.92
CA ALA A 107 -6.62 45.18 3.77
C ALA A 107 -6.41 44.30 2.54
N THR A 108 -6.06 44.84 1.37
CA THR A 108 -5.74 43.99 0.21
C THR A 108 -4.53 43.12 0.49
N PHE A 109 -3.49 43.58 1.17
CA PHE A 109 -2.34 42.75 1.55
C PHE A 109 -2.74 41.66 2.54
N LEU A 110 -3.60 41.95 3.52
CA LEU A 110 -4.13 40.96 4.48
C LEU A 110 -5.16 40.00 3.85
N PHE A 111 -5.90 40.42 2.81
CA PHE A 111 -6.85 39.59 2.06
C PHE A 111 -6.21 38.88 0.85
N THR A 112 -5.01 39.29 0.42
CA THR A 112 -4.21 38.60 -0.62
C THR A 112 -3.09 37.74 -0.04
N ILE A 113 -2.75 37.94 1.24
CA ILE A 113 -2.28 36.86 2.11
C ILE A 113 -3.54 36.05 2.51
N ASP A 114 -4.27 35.56 1.51
CA ASP A 114 -4.88 34.26 1.67
C ASP A 114 -3.66 33.34 1.82
N GLU A 115 -3.53 32.68 2.96
CA GLU A 115 -2.67 31.52 3.02
C GLU A 115 -3.01 30.71 1.76
N GLU A 116 -2.01 30.26 0.99
CA GLU A 116 -2.19 29.08 0.18
C GLU A 116 -2.45 27.91 1.15
N GLY A 117 -3.58 27.94 1.83
CA GLY A 117 -4.17 26.89 2.62
C GLY A 117 -4.47 25.82 1.60
N GLN A 118 -3.52 24.90 1.50
CA GLN A 118 -3.53 23.80 0.55
C GLN A 118 -4.90 23.13 0.62
N LYS A 119 -5.69 23.23 -0.45
CA LYS A 119 -7.05 22.71 -0.46
C LYS A 119 -7.00 21.20 -0.32
N GLU A 120 -7.36 20.71 0.86
CA GLU A 120 -7.52 19.30 1.14
C GLU A 120 -8.73 18.78 0.35
N VAL A 121 -8.50 17.88 -0.61
CA VAL A 121 -9.57 17.25 -1.39
C VAL A 121 -9.93 15.92 -0.74
N VAL A 122 -11.19 15.75 -0.35
CA VAL A 122 -11.72 14.46 0.12
C VAL A 122 -11.90 13.55 -1.09
N VAL A 123 -11.40 12.32 -1.00
CA VAL A 123 -11.53 11.29 -2.04
C VAL A 123 -12.20 10.05 -1.47
N ASN A 124 -12.91 9.30 -2.30
CA ASN A 124 -13.64 8.12 -1.85
C ASN A 124 -12.77 6.86 -1.73
N SER A 125 -11.74 6.74 -2.58
CA SER A 125 -10.88 5.55 -2.60
C SER A 125 -9.50 5.84 -3.20
N ILE A 126 -8.57 4.91 -2.97
CA ILE A 126 -7.23 4.84 -3.56
C ILE A 126 -7.08 3.47 -4.20
N SER A 127 -6.87 3.44 -5.51
CA SER A 127 -6.50 2.22 -6.23
C SER A 127 -4.98 2.01 -6.18
N PRO A 128 -4.49 0.75 -6.19
CA PRO A 128 -3.06 0.48 -6.29
C PRO A 128 -2.47 1.13 -7.55
N LYS A 129 -1.37 1.88 -7.41
CA LYS A 129 -0.63 2.45 -8.53
C LYS A 129 0.77 1.86 -8.56
N TYR A 130 1.02 1.01 -9.56
CA TYR A 130 2.31 0.35 -9.75
C TYR A 130 3.27 1.26 -10.51
N ASN A 131 4.40 1.60 -9.89
CA ASN A 131 5.55 2.14 -10.61
C ASN A 131 6.45 0.99 -11.06
N ASN A 132 7.12 1.14 -12.19
CA ASN A 132 8.04 0.11 -12.70
C ASN A 132 9.23 -0.06 -11.74
N PRO A 133 9.61 -1.31 -11.40
CA PRO A 133 10.83 -1.61 -10.68
C PRO A 133 12.07 -1.17 -11.45
N THR A 134 13.16 -0.95 -10.73
CA THR A 134 14.43 -0.51 -11.31
C THR A 134 15.52 -1.52 -10.98
N LEU A 135 16.28 -1.93 -11.99
CA LEU A 135 17.49 -2.72 -11.84
C LEU A 135 18.72 -1.82 -12.06
N ILE A 136 19.56 -1.70 -11.04
CA ILE A 136 20.86 -1.07 -11.14
C ILE A 136 21.89 -2.20 -11.31
N LEU A 137 22.57 -2.23 -12.44
CA LEU A 137 23.57 -3.24 -12.76
C LEU A 137 24.91 -2.91 -12.09
N ALA A 138 25.78 -3.91 -11.98
CA ALA A 138 27.12 -3.74 -11.40
C ALA A 138 27.99 -2.69 -12.09
N ASP A 139 27.74 -2.37 -13.36
CA ASP A 139 28.43 -1.31 -14.10
C ASP A 139 27.82 0.09 -13.90
N GLY A 140 26.80 0.21 -13.04
CA GLY A 140 26.05 1.43 -12.75
C GLY A 140 24.90 1.72 -13.71
N THR A 141 24.69 0.88 -14.73
CA THR A 141 23.57 1.05 -15.67
C THR A 141 22.24 0.88 -14.95
N VAL A 142 21.34 1.85 -15.15
CA VAL A 142 20.00 1.84 -14.55
C VAL A 142 18.99 1.40 -15.61
N VAL A 143 18.24 0.33 -15.32
CA VAL A 143 17.24 -0.25 -16.22
C VAL A 143 15.87 -0.17 -15.57
N SER A 144 14.94 0.54 -16.19
CA SER A 144 13.52 0.53 -15.81
C SER A 144 12.86 -0.74 -16.33
N LEU A 145 12.21 -1.50 -15.45
CA LEU A 145 11.64 -2.80 -15.74
C LEU A 145 10.14 -2.64 -16.06
N GLU A 146 9.83 -2.44 -17.34
CA GLU A 146 8.43 -2.45 -17.78
C GLU A 146 7.85 -3.88 -17.71
N PRO A 147 6.54 -4.04 -17.48
CA PRO A 147 5.88 -5.36 -17.44
C PRO A 147 5.82 -6.11 -18.79
N LYS A 148 6.63 -5.72 -19.78
CA LYS A 148 6.74 -6.37 -21.09
C LYS A 148 7.86 -7.41 -21.07
N ARG A 149 7.75 -8.42 -21.95
CA ARG A 149 8.84 -9.37 -22.16
C ARG A 149 10.01 -8.65 -22.83
N GLU A 150 11.05 -8.40 -22.06
CA GLU A 150 12.25 -7.73 -22.56
C GLU A 150 13.48 -8.54 -22.21
N LYS A 151 14.37 -8.68 -23.21
CA LYS A 151 15.74 -9.14 -22.99
C LYS A 151 16.60 -7.92 -22.72
N ILE A 152 17.14 -7.85 -21.52
CA ILE A 152 18.09 -6.83 -21.10
C ILE A 152 19.47 -7.43 -21.32
N VAL A 153 20.21 -6.90 -22.29
CA VAL A 153 21.59 -7.30 -22.55
C VAL A 153 22.49 -6.43 -21.68
N SER A 154 23.08 -7.03 -20.64
CA SER A 154 24.14 -6.40 -19.85
C SER A 154 25.50 -6.94 -20.31
N LYS A 155 26.57 -6.19 -20.05
CA LYS A 155 27.95 -6.71 -20.12
C LYS A 155 28.15 -7.97 -19.25
N ASN A 156 27.27 -8.14 -18.27
CA ASN A 156 27.32 -9.15 -17.23
C ASN A 156 26.29 -10.28 -17.45
N GLY A 157 25.73 -10.40 -18.66
CA GLY A 157 24.88 -11.50 -19.07
C GLY A 157 23.57 -11.04 -19.70
N VAL A 158 22.79 -12.00 -20.19
CA VAL A 158 21.43 -11.73 -20.68
C VAL A 158 20.47 -11.91 -19.51
N ILE A 159 19.75 -10.84 -19.18
CA ILE A 159 18.71 -10.85 -18.16
C ILE A 159 17.37 -10.83 -18.89
N SER A 160 16.55 -11.84 -18.64
CA SER A 160 15.19 -11.88 -19.16
C SER A 160 14.24 -11.37 -18.10
N ASN A 161 13.46 -10.35 -18.43
CA ASN A 161 12.32 -9.93 -17.65
C ASN A 161 11.07 -10.62 -18.22
N VAL A 162 10.53 -11.59 -17.49
CA VAL A 162 9.33 -12.32 -17.90
C VAL A 162 8.35 -12.33 -16.73
N ASN A 163 7.17 -11.75 -16.93
CA ASN A 163 6.07 -11.74 -15.95
C ASN A 163 6.53 -11.26 -14.56
N GLN A 164 7.28 -10.15 -14.50
CA GLN A 164 7.80 -9.57 -13.25
C GLN A 164 8.85 -10.43 -12.52
N VAL A 165 9.50 -11.33 -13.26
CA VAL A 165 10.61 -12.15 -12.78
C VAL A 165 11.86 -11.84 -13.60
N LEU A 166 12.96 -11.50 -12.91
CA LEU A 166 14.29 -11.46 -13.53
C LEU A 166 14.91 -12.86 -13.54
N VAL A 167 15.34 -13.29 -14.72
CA VAL A 167 16.06 -14.55 -14.90
C VAL A 167 17.39 -14.26 -15.59
N TYR A 168 18.48 -14.65 -14.94
CA TYR A 168 19.83 -14.52 -15.48
C TYR A 168 20.18 -15.75 -16.33
N ASP A 169 20.59 -15.53 -17.58
CA ASP A 169 21.22 -16.55 -18.41
C ASP A 169 22.74 -16.48 -18.25
N THR A 170 23.25 -17.27 -17.32
CA THR A 170 24.69 -17.35 -17.01
C THR A 170 25.47 -18.17 -18.05
N LYS A 171 24.82 -18.91 -18.95
CA LYS A 171 25.50 -19.70 -19.99
C LYS A 171 26.08 -18.84 -21.11
N ALA A 172 25.59 -17.61 -21.26
CA ALA A 172 26.12 -16.62 -22.19
C ALA A 172 27.46 -15.99 -21.73
N LEU A 173 27.92 -16.28 -20.50
CA LEU A 173 29.10 -15.68 -19.86
C LEU A 173 30.34 -16.57 -19.96
N GLN A 174 30.66 -17.08 -21.15
CA GLN A 174 31.92 -17.80 -21.35
C GLN A 174 33.12 -16.84 -21.21
N GLY A 175 33.74 -16.80 -20.03
CA GLY A 175 35.12 -16.31 -19.84
C GLY A 175 35.31 -14.88 -19.32
N THR A 176 34.23 -14.10 -19.12
CA THR A 176 34.31 -12.81 -18.40
C THR A 176 33.74 -12.96 -17.01
N THR A 177 34.63 -13.00 -16.00
CA THR A 177 34.27 -12.91 -14.59
C THR A 177 33.57 -11.58 -14.34
N SER A 178 32.24 -11.59 -14.36
CA SER A 178 31.49 -10.39 -14.02
C SER A 178 31.58 -10.15 -12.53
N THR A 179 32.33 -9.13 -12.13
CA THR A 179 32.50 -8.75 -10.73
C THR A 179 31.62 -7.56 -10.39
N GLY A 180 30.91 -7.64 -9.27
CA GLY A 180 30.13 -6.54 -8.70
C GLY A 180 28.71 -6.94 -8.35
N ASP A 181 27.96 -5.95 -7.87
CA ASP A 181 26.63 -6.17 -7.30
C ASP A 181 25.56 -5.48 -8.14
N ASN A 182 24.48 -6.22 -8.40
CA ASN A 182 23.24 -5.65 -8.90
C ASN A 182 22.36 -5.21 -7.72
N THR A 183 21.52 -4.22 -7.94
CA THR A 183 20.51 -3.77 -6.97
C THR A 183 19.15 -3.72 -7.65
N LEU A 184 18.21 -4.54 -7.18
CA LEU A 184 16.81 -4.51 -7.60
C LEU A 184 16.03 -3.63 -6.62
N ILE A 185 15.31 -2.64 -7.12
CA ILE A 185 14.50 -1.70 -6.34
C ILE A 185 13.03 -1.86 -6.77
N VAL A 186 12.17 -2.21 -5.83
CA VAL A 186 10.72 -2.29 -6.02
C VAL A 186 10.08 -1.07 -5.39
N PRO A 187 9.42 -0.21 -6.17
CA PRO A 187 8.76 0.98 -5.64
C PRO A 187 7.47 0.61 -4.90
N VAL A 188 6.76 1.66 -4.46
CA VAL A 188 5.43 1.54 -3.86
C VAL A 188 4.44 0.86 -4.81
N GLY A 189 3.55 0.03 -4.26
CA GLY A 189 2.53 -0.71 -4.99
C GLY A 189 3.02 -1.91 -5.77
N GLY A 190 4.30 -2.30 -5.65
CA GLY A 190 4.89 -3.37 -6.47
C GLY A 190 5.30 -4.63 -5.72
N ILE A 191 5.29 -5.75 -6.43
CA ILE A 191 6.00 -6.98 -6.07
C ILE A 191 6.86 -7.35 -7.26
N TYR A 192 8.05 -7.89 -7.00
CA TYR A 192 8.92 -8.33 -8.07
C TYR A 192 9.76 -9.52 -7.65
N ALA A 193 10.13 -10.38 -8.59
CA ALA A 193 10.93 -11.56 -8.29
C ALA A 193 12.25 -11.57 -9.06
N VAL A 194 13.25 -12.22 -8.49
CA VAL A 194 14.55 -12.48 -9.11
C VAL A 194 15.00 -13.89 -8.81
N ASN A 195 15.50 -14.57 -9.84
CA ASN A 195 16.24 -15.81 -9.70
C ASN A 195 17.74 -15.46 -9.66
N LEU A 196 18.39 -15.73 -8.53
CA LEU A 196 19.81 -15.48 -8.34
C LEU A 196 20.65 -16.54 -9.07
N SER A 197 21.95 -16.28 -9.21
CA SER A 197 22.90 -17.13 -9.95
C SER A 197 23.09 -18.53 -9.36
N ASP A 198 22.78 -18.74 -8.08
CA ASP A 198 22.78 -20.05 -7.41
C ASP A 198 21.42 -20.78 -7.50
N GLY A 199 20.47 -20.24 -8.26
CA GLY A 199 19.11 -20.76 -8.40
C GLY A 199 18.14 -20.38 -7.27
N THR A 200 18.60 -19.64 -6.26
CA THR A 200 17.73 -19.12 -5.19
C THR A 200 16.71 -18.16 -5.79
N LYS A 201 15.44 -18.30 -5.41
CA LYS A 201 14.37 -17.39 -5.84
C LYS A 201 14.03 -16.41 -4.73
N VAL A 202 13.90 -15.15 -5.09
CA VAL A 202 13.59 -14.09 -4.14
C VAL A 202 12.44 -13.25 -4.68
N TRP A 203 11.40 -13.08 -3.86
CA TRP A 203 10.34 -12.12 -4.10
C TRP A 203 10.61 -10.92 -3.20
N LEU A 204 10.53 -9.72 -3.74
CA LEU A 204 10.60 -8.46 -3.01
C LEU A 204 9.20 -7.86 -2.94
N ASN A 205 8.80 -7.46 -1.74
CA ASN A 205 7.55 -6.76 -1.52
C ASN A 205 7.72 -5.27 -1.85
N SER A 206 6.62 -4.54 -1.79
CA SER A 206 6.56 -3.12 -2.08
C SER A 206 7.54 -2.31 -1.22
N LYS A 207 8.13 -1.28 -1.83
CA LYS A 207 9.10 -0.37 -1.18
C LYS A 207 10.31 -1.11 -0.60
N SER A 208 10.85 -2.07 -1.34
CA SER A 208 12.00 -2.89 -0.92
C SER A 208 13.14 -2.82 -1.93
N SER A 209 14.36 -3.08 -1.47
CA SER A 209 15.51 -3.24 -2.34
C SER A 209 16.37 -4.44 -1.93
N LEU A 210 16.93 -5.11 -2.92
CA LEU A 210 17.85 -6.23 -2.74
C LEU A 210 19.13 -5.95 -3.52
N ARG A 211 20.26 -5.93 -2.82
CA ARG A 211 21.59 -5.91 -3.41
C ARG A 211 22.20 -7.31 -3.38
N TYR A 212 22.68 -7.79 -4.51
CA TYR A 212 23.21 -9.14 -4.67
C TYR A 212 24.31 -9.17 -5.72
N PRO A 213 25.32 -10.05 -5.57
CA PRO A 213 26.38 -10.18 -6.56
C PRO A 213 25.82 -10.76 -7.87
N VAL A 214 26.44 -10.42 -9.00
CA VAL A 214 26.11 -11.06 -10.29
C VAL A 214 26.29 -12.58 -10.19
N GLU A 215 27.40 -13.01 -9.59
CA GLU A 215 27.72 -14.40 -9.31
C GLU A 215 28.21 -14.56 -7.88
N PHE A 216 27.71 -15.57 -7.17
CA PHE A 216 28.26 -15.92 -5.86
C PHE A 216 29.62 -16.60 -6.02
N SER A 217 30.68 -15.84 -5.73
CA SER A 217 32.05 -16.35 -5.69
C SER A 217 32.50 -16.60 -4.24
N GLY A 218 33.13 -17.74 -3.99
CA GLY A 218 33.65 -18.13 -2.67
C GLY A 218 32.73 -19.01 -1.83
N ASP A 219 33.01 -19.09 -0.53
CA ASP A 219 32.40 -20.07 0.39
C ASP A 219 31.06 -19.61 0.99
N THR A 220 30.58 -18.41 0.67
CA THR A 220 29.31 -17.88 1.20
C THR A 220 28.51 -17.16 0.14
N ARG A 221 27.18 -17.20 0.28
CA ARG A 221 26.24 -16.49 -0.57
C ARG A 221 25.63 -15.37 0.25
N THR A 222 25.96 -14.12 -0.06
CA THR A 222 25.49 -12.97 0.74
C THR A 222 24.69 -12.00 -0.12
N VAL A 223 23.53 -11.60 0.38
CA VAL A 223 22.71 -10.52 -0.18
C VAL A 223 22.41 -9.49 0.90
N THR A 224 22.12 -8.25 0.51
CA THR A 224 21.70 -7.18 1.44
C THR A 224 20.27 -6.77 1.12
N LEU A 225 19.41 -6.76 2.13
CA LEU A 225 17.98 -6.44 2.02
C LEU A 225 17.65 -5.18 2.82
N GLU A 226 16.89 -4.30 2.18
CA GLU A 226 16.12 -3.23 2.82
C GLU A 226 14.65 -3.39 2.44
N GLY A 227 13.74 -3.38 3.41
CA GLY A 227 12.33 -3.68 3.18
C GLY A 227 11.98 -5.14 3.44
N GLU A 228 11.07 -5.73 2.66
CA GLU A 228 10.58 -7.09 2.87
C GLU A 228 10.80 -7.98 1.65
N ALA A 229 11.27 -9.20 1.91
CA ALA A 229 11.47 -10.21 0.89
C ALA A 229 11.23 -11.63 1.41
N TYR A 230 10.71 -12.48 0.52
CA TYR A 230 10.54 -13.91 0.72
C TYR A 230 11.59 -14.66 -0.11
N PHE A 231 12.24 -15.64 0.52
CA PHE A 231 13.36 -16.37 -0.04
C PHE A 231 13.04 -17.87 -0.12
N GLU A 232 13.26 -18.45 -1.30
CA GLU A 232 13.36 -19.89 -1.52
C GLU A 232 14.82 -20.22 -1.85
N VAL A 233 15.60 -20.52 -0.82
CA VAL A 233 17.06 -20.68 -0.96
C VAL A 233 17.41 -22.08 -1.46
N THR A 234 18.18 -22.14 -2.55
CA THR A 234 18.73 -23.41 -3.05
C THR A 234 19.59 -24.06 -1.97
N LYS A 235 19.36 -25.35 -1.71
CA LYS A 235 20.09 -26.11 -0.71
C LYS A 235 21.55 -26.29 -1.09
N ASN A 236 22.45 -25.75 -0.29
CA ASN A 236 23.90 -25.95 -0.40
C ASN A 236 24.53 -25.95 1.00
N PRO A 237 24.82 -27.13 1.57
CA PRO A 237 25.42 -27.25 2.91
C PRO A 237 26.83 -26.68 3.03
N HIS A 238 27.57 -26.56 1.92
CA HIS A 238 28.95 -26.10 1.90
C HIS A 238 29.08 -24.59 1.72
N SER A 239 28.00 -23.91 1.33
CA SER A 239 28.00 -22.47 1.11
C SER A 239 26.76 -21.83 1.74
N PRO A 240 26.85 -21.32 2.99
CA PRO A 240 25.71 -20.69 3.66
C PRO A 240 25.19 -19.47 2.92
N PHE A 241 23.87 -19.30 2.90
CA PHE A 241 23.20 -18.11 2.37
C PHE A 241 22.87 -17.15 3.51
N THR A 242 23.32 -15.90 3.41
CA THR A 242 23.12 -14.86 4.42
C THR A 242 22.40 -13.65 3.83
N VAL A 243 21.24 -13.33 4.40
CA VAL A 243 20.54 -12.06 4.17
C VAL A 243 21.03 -11.09 5.23
N LYS A 244 21.76 -10.06 4.81
CA LYS A 244 22.17 -8.95 5.68
C LYS A 244 21.10 -7.87 5.68
N THR A 245 20.75 -7.38 6.85
CA THR A 245 19.94 -6.17 7.00
C THR A 245 20.61 -5.20 7.95
N LYS A 246 20.04 -4.01 8.13
CA LYS A 246 20.54 -3.04 9.11
C LYS A 246 20.50 -3.58 10.54
N SER A 247 19.45 -4.33 10.89
CA SER A 247 19.14 -4.74 12.25
C SER A 247 19.67 -6.12 12.62
N GLY A 248 19.62 -7.06 11.69
CA GLY A 248 20.02 -8.43 11.95
C GLY A 248 20.36 -9.18 10.66
N ASN A 249 20.99 -10.33 10.81
CA ASN A 249 21.33 -11.19 9.70
C ASN A 249 20.59 -12.52 9.82
N VAL A 250 20.18 -13.06 8.68
CA VAL A 250 19.53 -14.37 8.59
C VAL A 250 20.43 -15.28 7.78
N THR A 251 20.94 -16.35 8.39
CA THR A 251 21.80 -17.35 7.73
C THR A 251 21.09 -18.69 7.62
N VAL A 252 21.12 -19.28 6.43
CA VAL A 252 20.47 -20.56 6.10
C VAL A 252 21.36 -21.43 5.21
N LEU A 253 20.99 -22.71 5.07
CA LEU A 253 21.64 -23.64 4.13
C LEU A 253 20.72 -24.05 2.96
N GLY A 254 19.41 -23.85 3.07
CA GLY A 254 18.40 -24.25 2.07
C GLY A 254 17.03 -24.30 2.72
N THR A 255 16.30 -23.20 2.64
CA THR A 255 15.21 -22.87 3.56
C THR A 255 14.23 -21.91 2.89
N HIS A 256 12.96 -21.98 3.28
CA HIS A 256 11.89 -21.07 2.83
C HIS A 256 11.53 -20.12 3.99
N PHE A 257 11.72 -18.83 3.82
CA PHE A 257 11.53 -17.86 4.90
C PHE A 257 11.23 -16.45 4.39
N ASN A 258 10.58 -15.64 5.22
CA ASN A 258 10.32 -14.22 4.99
C ASN A 258 11.18 -13.35 5.91
N VAL A 259 11.69 -12.23 5.41
CA VAL A 259 12.39 -11.21 6.19
C VAL A 259 11.73 -9.86 5.94
N SER A 260 11.32 -9.17 7.01
CA SER A 260 10.84 -7.78 6.97
C SER A 260 11.79 -6.91 7.79
N SER A 261 12.38 -5.90 7.14
CA SER A 261 13.40 -5.02 7.70
C SER A 261 13.35 -3.64 7.06
N TYR A 262 12.18 -3.02 7.05
CA TYR A 262 12.00 -1.62 6.62
C TYR A 262 12.72 -0.65 7.57
N ILE A 263 13.35 0.40 7.04
CA ILE A 263 14.08 1.39 7.86
C ILE A 263 13.12 2.20 8.73
N GLU A 264 11.94 2.51 8.22
CA GLU A 264 10.89 3.21 8.96
C GLU A 264 10.26 2.36 10.07
N ASP A 265 10.42 1.03 9.99
CA ASP A 265 9.87 0.12 10.99
C ASP A 265 10.80 0.02 12.20
N GLN A 266 10.17 -0.03 13.37
CA GLN A 266 10.89 -0.19 14.64
C GLN A 266 11.32 -1.65 14.85
N VAL A 267 10.76 -2.57 14.09
CA VAL A 267 10.89 -4.01 14.30
C VAL A 267 11.40 -4.67 13.03
N PHE A 268 12.54 -5.35 13.15
CA PHE A 268 12.96 -6.37 12.21
C PHE A 268 12.21 -7.68 12.53
N ALA A 269 11.81 -8.44 11.51
CA ALA A 269 11.20 -9.74 11.68
C ALA A 269 11.74 -10.77 10.65
N ALA A 270 12.02 -11.99 11.11
CA ALA A 270 12.34 -13.13 10.26
C ALA A 270 11.40 -14.30 10.59
N THR A 271 10.67 -14.80 9.59
CA THR A 271 9.64 -15.85 9.76
C THR A 271 10.02 -17.09 8.97
N LEU A 272 10.03 -18.24 9.61
CA LEU A 272 10.43 -19.49 8.98
C LEU A 272 9.21 -20.30 8.52
N ALA A 273 9.13 -20.59 7.22
CA ALA A 273 8.08 -21.42 6.64
C ALA A 273 8.51 -22.90 6.54
N GLU A 274 9.74 -23.16 6.09
CA GLU A 274 10.28 -24.54 5.96
C GLU A 274 11.80 -24.52 6.16
N GLY A 275 12.35 -25.52 6.85
CA GLY A 275 13.80 -25.72 7.00
C GLY A 275 14.32 -25.24 8.35
N LYS A 276 15.50 -24.61 8.37
CA LYS A 276 16.12 -24.04 9.58
C LYS A 276 16.77 -22.71 9.27
N VAL A 277 16.55 -21.73 10.15
CA VAL A 277 17.12 -20.37 10.07
C VAL A 277 17.97 -20.11 11.30
N LYS A 278 19.12 -19.46 11.12
CA LYS A 278 19.85 -18.78 12.19
C LYS A 278 19.64 -17.28 12.07
N VAL A 279 19.23 -16.62 13.14
CA VAL A 279 19.09 -15.15 13.22
C VAL A 279 20.12 -14.61 14.20
N SER A 280 20.84 -13.57 13.79
CA SER A 280 21.77 -12.84 14.63
C SER A 280 21.46 -11.34 14.63
N ASN A 281 21.77 -10.66 15.73
CA ASN A 281 21.62 -9.21 15.83
C ASN A 281 22.93 -8.51 15.46
N ASN A 282 22.84 -7.36 14.77
CA ASN A 282 23.99 -6.53 14.42
C ASN A 282 24.38 -5.51 15.51
N ALA A 283 23.57 -5.30 16.55
CA ALA A 283 23.87 -4.37 17.62
C ALA A 283 25.00 -4.86 18.56
N ASN A 284 25.71 -3.91 19.17
CA ASN A 284 26.71 -4.16 20.21
C ASN A 284 26.02 -4.42 21.55
N VAL A 285 25.24 -5.49 21.64
CA VAL A 285 24.67 -5.98 22.90
C VAL A 285 25.70 -6.89 23.58
N SER A 286 25.81 -6.79 24.91
CA SER A 286 26.76 -7.55 25.74
C SER A 286 26.70 -9.06 25.49
N ASP A 287 25.52 -9.58 25.16
CA ASP A 287 25.25 -10.98 24.86
C ASP A 287 24.77 -11.13 23.41
N LYS A 288 25.72 -11.27 22.48
CA LYS A 288 25.43 -11.68 21.09
C LYS A 288 24.93 -13.13 21.09
N THR A 289 23.63 -13.31 21.20
CA THR A 289 22.99 -14.62 21.14
C THR A 289 22.36 -14.82 19.76
N ASP A 290 22.95 -15.74 18.99
CA ASP A 290 22.33 -16.26 17.78
C ASP A 290 21.13 -17.14 18.20
N VAL A 291 20.02 -17.03 17.49
CA VAL A 291 18.83 -17.86 17.72
C VAL A 291 18.53 -18.70 16.49
N PHE A 292 18.19 -19.96 16.69
CA PHE A 292 17.74 -20.84 15.63
C PHE A 292 16.22 -20.94 15.64
N LEU A 293 15.60 -20.76 14.47
CA LEU A 293 14.17 -20.94 14.28
C LEU A 293 13.88 -22.33 13.73
N VAL A 294 12.73 -22.88 14.12
CA VAL A 294 12.04 -23.99 13.45
C VAL A 294 10.80 -23.48 12.69
N PRO A 295 10.25 -24.25 11.72
CA PRO A 295 9.06 -23.84 10.98
C PRO A 295 7.91 -23.43 11.90
N GLY A 296 7.20 -22.35 11.54
CA GLY A 296 6.15 -21.76 12.39
C GLY A 296 6.65 -20.76 13.43
N GLN A 297 7.95 -20.45 13.46
CA GLN A 297 8.50 -19.45 14.36
C GLN A 297 8.88 -18.15 13.65
N GLN A 298 8.79 -17.05 14.40
CA GLN A 298 9.25 -15.74 14.00
C GLN A 298 10.19 -15.14 15.05
N ALA A 299 11.37 -14.70 14.61
CA ALA A 299 12.26 -13.84 15.38
C ALA A 299 11.90 -12.37 15.14
N ARG A 300 11.87 -11.57 16.20
CA ARG A 300 11.70 -10.11 16.16
C ARG A 300 12.83 -9.42 16.90
N ILE A 301 13.33 -8.32 16.34
CA ILE A 301 14.31 -7.43 16.97
C ILE A 301 13.71 -6.03 16.98
N ASN A 302 13.53 -5.46 18.18
CA ASN A 302 13.09 -4.07 18.32
C ASN A 302 14.32 -3.15 18.36
N ASN A 303 14.46 -2.33 17.31
CA ASN A 303 15.59 -1.43 17.11
C ASN A 303 15.60 -0.24 18.08
N LYS A 304 14.49 0.05 18.76
CA LYS A 304 14.39 1.19 19.71
C LYS A 304 14.69 0.83 21.15
N THR A 305 14.61 -0.45 21.53
CA THR A 305 14.68 -0.85 22.94
C THR A 305 16.06 -1.37 23.32
N ASP A 306 16.30 -2.64 23.04
CA ASP A 306 17.41 -3.43 23.61
C ASP A 306 18.14 -4.25 22.54
N GLY A 307 17.61 -4.29 21.31
CA GLY A 307 18.11 -5.17 20.25
C GLY A 307 17.96 -6.66 20.58
N ILE A 308 17.24 -7.05 21.62
CA ILE A 308 17.14 -8.46 21.99
C ILE A 308 16.26 -9.20 20.99
N ILE A 309 16.74 -10.35 20.53
CA ILE A 309 15.99 -11.26 19.65
C ILE A 309 14.91 -11.94 20.49
N ARG A 310 13.65 -11.74 20.13
CA ARG A 310 12.49 -12.40 20.73
C ARG A 310 11.88 -13.37 19.73
N VAL A 311 11.56 -14.58 20.17
CA VAL A 311 10.94 -15.60 19.30
C VAL A 311 9.51 -15.88 19.77
N ALA A 312 8.61 -16.00 18.80
CA ALA A 312 7.22 -16.39 19.03
C ALA A 312 6.76 -17.39 17.94
N GLU A 313 5.76 -18.21 18.27
CA GLU A 313 5.03 -19.01 17.30
C GLU A 313 4.05 -18.14 16.51
N VAL A 314 3.94 -18.41 15.22
CA VAL A 314 3.07 -17.68 14.29
C VAL A 314 2.62 -18.60 13.15
N ASP A 315 1.53 -18.24 12.46
CA ASP A 315 1.22 -18.81 11.15
C ASP A 315 2.14 -18.17 10.06
N PRO A 316 3.05 -18.91 9.41
CA PRO A 316 3.88 -18.37 8.34
C PRO A 316 3.08 -17.83 7.15
N ALA A 317 1.86 -18.31 6.92
CA ALA A 317 1.02 -17.83 5.83
C ALA A 317 0.68 -16.33 5.99
N ALA A 318 0.51 -15.83 7.22
CA ALA A 318 0.26 -14.41 7.49
C ALA A 318 1.43 -13.49 7.06
N TYR A 319 2.64 -14.04 6.94
CA TYR A 319 3.85 -13.28 6.57
C TYR A 319 4.34 -13.57 5.15
N THR A 320 3.71 -14.50 4.43
CA THR A 320 4.12 -14.89 3.07
C THR A 320 3.03 -14.68 2.04
N ALA A 321 1.76 -14.58 2.45
CA ALA A 321 0.62 -14.42 1.54
C ALA A 321 0.69 -13.17 0.63
N TRP A 322 1.50 -12.18 1.00
CA TRP A 322 1.70 -10.98 0.19
C TRP A 322 2.29 -11.30 -1.19
N LYS A 323 3.10 -12.36 -1.32
CA LYS A 323 3.66 -12.80 -2.61
C LYS A 323 2.59 -13.35 -3.55
N ASP A 324 1.48 -13.80 -2.98
CA ASP A 324 0.30 -14.35 -3.66
C ASP A 324 -0.80 -13.30 -3.82
N GLY A 325 -0.46 -12.00 -3.72
CA GLY A 325 -1.39 -10.90 -3.93
C GLY A 325 -2.38 -10.69 -2.79
N LYS A 326 -2.09 -11.16 -1.58
CA LYS A 326 -3.01 -11.08 -0.43
C LYS A 326 -2.41 -10.29 0.74
N PHE A 327 -3.23 -9.45 1.35
CA PHE A 327 -3.03 -9.07 2.73
C PHE A 327 -3.63 -10.14 3.63
N TYR A 328 -2.86 -10.64 4.59
CA TYR A 328 -3.35 -11.55 5.63
C TYR A 328 -2.89 -11.02 6.98
N PHE A 329 -3.85 -10.77 7.86
CA PHE A 329 -3.66 -10.29 9.21
C PHE A 329 -4.21 -11.32 10.20
N GLU A 330 -3.46 -11.58 11.27
CA GLU A 330 -3.88 -12.46 12.35
C GLU A 330 -3.60 -11.75 13.69
N ASN A 331 -4.67 -11.32 14.37
CA ASN A 331 -4.59 -10.56 15.62
C ASN A 331 -3.62 -9.37 15.53
N GLU A 332 -3.63 -8.69 14.38
CA GLU A 332 -2.69 -7.62 14.07
C GLU A 332 -3.30 -6.27 14.41
N ASP A 333 -2.49 -5.35 14.94
CA ASP A 333 -2.98 -4.01 15.29
C ASP A 333 -3.19 -3.13 14.06
N LEU A 334 -4.19 -2.25 14.15
CA LEU A 334 -4.62 -1.38 13.07
C LEU A 334 -3.47 -0.50 12.55
N LYS A 335 -2.56 -0.07 13.42
CA LYS A 335 -1.37 0.66 13.00
C LYS A 335 -0.47 -0.16 12.07
N SER A 336 -0.15 -1.38 12.44
CA SER A 336 0.65 -2.28 11.61
C SER A 336 -0.07 -2.57 10.28
N ILE A 337 -1.38 -2.83 10.32
CA ILE A 337 -2.22 -3.04 9.13
C ILE A 337 -2.14 -1.85 8.17
N LEU A 338 -2.44 -0.63 8.65
CA LEU A 338 -2.44 0.57 7.81
C LEU A 338 -1.03 0.95 7.34
N THR A 339 0.01 0.61 8.11
CA THR A 339 1.41 0.79 7.69
C THR A 339 1.78 -0.14 6.53
N LYS A 340 1.37 -1.42 6.59
CA LYS A 340 1.53 -2.37 5.46
C LYS A 340 0.77 -1.90 4.23
N MET A 341 -0.45 -1.39 4.41
CA MET A 341 -1.27 -0.88 3.31
C MET A 341 -0.70 0.41 2.72
N ALA A 342 -0.15 1.31 3.53
CA ALA A 342 0.48 2.55 3.08
C ALA A 342 1.60 2.28 2.07
N ARG A 343 2.37 1.19 2.26
CA ARG A 343 3.39 0.74 1.31
C ARG A 343 2.83 0.26 -0.01
N TRP A 344 1.56 -0.12 -0.07
CA TRP A 344 0.95 -0.62 -1.30
C TRP A 344 0.16 0.46 -2.02
N TYR A 345 -0.64 1.24 -1.29
CA TYR A 345 -1.53 2.26 -1.85
C TYR A 345 -0.92 3.68 -1.88
N ASN A 346 0.27 3.88 -1.31
CA ASN A 346 0.97 5.16 -1.25
C ASN A 346 0.22 6.28 -0.50
N PHE A 347 -0.09 6.05 0.79
CA PHE A 347 -0.72 7.05 1.66
C PHE A 347 -0.01 7.20 3.00
N ASN A 348 -0.23 8.32 3.68
CA ASN A 348 0.15 8.55 5.06
C ASN A 348 -1.00 8.22 6.00
N VAL A 349 -0.74 7.59 7.13
CA VAL A 349 -1.77 7.29 8.12
C VAL A 349 -1.68 8.24 9.32
N LYS A 350 -2.84 8.74 9.76
CA LYS A 350 -2.98 9.57 10.96
C LYS A 350 -4.06 8.98 11.86
N PHE A 351 -3.74 8.86 13.15
CA PHE A 351 -4.70 8.42 14.16
C PHE A 351 -5.05 9.60 15.08
N GLU A 352 -6.33 9.87 15.29
CA GLU A 352 -6.78 10.92 16.22
C GLU A 352 -6.54 10.56 17.68
N SER A 353 -6.40 9.26 17.98
CA SER A 353 -6.08 8.80 19.32
C SER A 353 -5.22 7.54 19.31
N LYS A 354 -4.35 7.41 20.31
CA LYS A 354 -3.41 6.29 20.45
C LYS A 354 -4.10 4.94 20.70
N SER A 355 -5.33 4.95 21.22
CA SER A 355 -6.09 3.71 21.45
C SER A 355 -6.54 3.05 20.15
N LEU A 356 -6.79 3.84 19.09
CA LEU A 356 -7.14 3.33 17.77
C LEU A 356 -5.97 2.54 17.15
N GLU A 357 -4.72 2.91 17.45
CA GLU A 357 -3.54 2.21 16.95
C GLU A 357 -3.51 0.73 17.35
N GLN A 358 -4.12 0.37 18.49
CA GLN A 358 -4.00 -0.95 19.12
C GLN A 358 -5.17 -1.90 18.81
N VAL A 359 -6.20 -1.44 18.10
CA VAL A 359 -7.36 -2.27 17.75
C VAL A 359 -6.91 -3.42 16.86
N LYS A 360 -7.33 -4.64 17.21
CA LYS A 360 -6.87 -5.87 16.58
C LYS A 360 -7.84 -6.38 15.52
N PHE A 361 -7.31 -6.84 14.40
CA PHE A 361 -8.10 -7.44 13.32
C PHE A 361 -7.46 -8.75 12.85
N THR A 362 -8.32 -9.64 12.35
CA THR A 362 -7.97 -10.88 11.66
C THR A 362 -8.76 -10.93 10.36
N GLY A 363 -8.10 -11.22 9.25
CA GLY A 363 -8.77 -11.29 7.95
C GLY A 363 -7.81 -11.37 6.79
N ILE A 364 -8.38 -11.66 5.61
CA ILE A 364 -7.65 -11.77 4.35
C ILE A 364 -8.34 -10.86 3.32
N VAL A 365 -7.56 -10.05 2.62
CA VAL A 365 -8.04 -9.17 1.54
C VAL A 365 -7.10 -9.25 0.35
N LEU A 366 -7.64 -9.18 -0.87
CA LEU A 366 -6.84 -9.15 -2.09
C LEU A 366 -6.21 -7.77 -2.27
N LYS A 367 -4.93 -7.72 -2.64
CA LYS A 367 -4.17 -6.47 -2.82
C LYS A 367 -4.61 -5.67 -4.05
N GLU A 368 -5.29 -6.30 -5.01
CA GLU A 368 -5.81 -5.64 -6.21
C GLU A 368 -7.04 -4.78 -5.92
N GLU A 369 -7.75 -5.07 -4.84
CA GLU A 369 -8.93 -4.32 -4.44
C GLU A 369 -8.57 -2.89 -4.04
N PRO A 370 -9.44 -1.90 -4.31
CA PRO A 370 -9.28 -0.55 -3.80
C PRO A 370 -9.27 -0.50 -2.26
N ILE A 371 -8.58 0.49 -1.70
CA ILE A 371 -8.32 0.55 -0.25
C ILE A 371 -9.59 0.63 0.61
N ASP A 372 -10.63 1.29 0.09
CA ASP A 372 -11.91 1.52 0.75
C ASP A 372 -12.63 0.21 1.08
N HIS A 373 -12.43 -0.87 0.31
CA HIS A 373 -13.00 -2.17 0.64
C HIS A 373 -12.58 -2.66 2.04
N LEU A 374 -11.28 -2.58 2.37
CA LEU A 374 -10.80 -3.00 3.69
C LEU A 374 -11.11 -1.96 4.77
N LEU A 375 -11.01 -0.67 4.46
CA LEU A 375 -11.35 0.40 5.41
C LEU A 375 -12.83 0.35 5.79
N ASP A 376 -13.71 0.01 4.85
CA ASP A 376 -15.13 -0.25 5.09
C ASP A 376 -15.35 -1.46 5.98
N ILE A 377 -14.63 -2.57 5.77
CA ILE A 377 -14.72 -3.75 6.63
C ILE A 377 -14.31 -3.37 8.06
N ILE A 378 -13.19 -2.66 8.21
CA ILE A 378 -12.70 -2.17 9.51
C ILE A 378 -13.74 -1.25 10.16
N SER A 379 -14.29 -0.29 9.41
CA SER A 379 -15.27 0.68 9.93
C SER A 379 -16.64 0.05 10.26
N LYS A 380 -17.06 -0.99 9.53
CA LYS A 380 -18.33 -1.70 9.80
C LYS A 380 -18.20 -2.72 10.94
N THR A 381 -16.99 -3.24 11.19
CA THR A 381 -16.76 -4.26 12.23
C THR A 381 -16.22 -3.68 13.54
N SER A 382 -15.84 -2.40 13.55
CA SER A 382 -15.35 -1.68 14.73
C SER A 382 -15.93 -0.28 14.78
N ASN A 383 -16.06 0.33 15.96
CA ASN A 383 -16.52 1.72 16.09
C ASN A 383 -15.39 2.70 15.72
N ILE A 384 -14.98 2.64 14.44
CA ILE A 384 -13.89 3.40 13.84
C ILE A 384 -14.43 4.04 12.56
N ASN A 385 -14.16 5.32 12.40
CA ASN A 385 -14.42 6.07 11.19
C ASN A 385 -13.09 6.35 10.47
N TYR A 386 -13.16 6.55 9.16
CA TYR A 386 -12.01 6.94 8.38
C TYR A 386 -12.36 8.05 7.39
N LYS A 387 -11.36 8.87 7.05
CA LYS A 387 -11.44 9.89 6.01
C LYS A 387 -10.19 9.79 5.14
N ILE A 388 -10.38 9.74 3.82
CA ILE A 388 -9.28 9.78 2.86
C ILE A 388 -9.21 11.18 2.27
N THR A 389 -8.04 11.79 2.35
CA THR A 389 -7.79 13.11 1.77
C THR A 389 -6.56 13.09 0.89
N LYS A 390 -6.48 14.05 -0.02
CA LYS A 390 -5.37 14.20 -0.94
C LYS A 390 -4.86 15.64 -0.87
N VAL A 391 -3.57 15.78 -0.54
CA VAL A 391 -2.85 17.06 -0.49
C VAL A 391 -1.57 16.90 -1.29
N ASN A 392 -1.34 17.77 -2.29
CA ASN A 392 -0.12 17.75 -3.12
C ASN A 392 0.26 16.38 -3.72
N HIS A 393 -0.73 15.61 -4.17
CA HIS A 393 -0.58 14.24 -4.71
C HIS A 393 -0.23 13.16 -3.68
N VAL A 394 -0.16 13.50 -2.39
CA VAL A 394 -0.01 12.56 -1.30
C VAL A 394 -1.39 12.28 -0.72
N TYR A 395 -1.73 11.01 -0.59
CA TYR A 395 -2.94 10.59 0.09
C TYR A 395 -2.69 10.53 1.60
N GLU A 396 -3.67 10.94 2.39
CA GLU A 396 -3.68 10.76 3.84
C GLU A 396 -4.97 10.04 4.24
N VAL A 397 -4.83 9.02 5.10
CA VAL A 397 -5.94 8.31 5.73
C VAL A 397 -5.96 8.70 7.19
N THR A 398 -6.97 9.47 7.59
CA THR A 398 -7.22 9.81 8.99
C THR A 398 -8.21 8.83 9.59
N VAL A 399 -7.87 8.27 10.75
CA VAL A 399 -8.67 7.30 11.51
C VAL A 399 -9.17 7.96 12.79
N SER A 400 -10.48 7.92 12.99
CA SER A 400 -11.22 8.54 14.10
C SER A 400 -12.21 7.57 14.74
N LYS A 401 -12.88 7.99 15.81
CA LYS A 401 -13.93 7.20 16.49
C LYS A 401 -15.32 7.48 15.94
#